data_AF-A0A7X2XLS9-F1
#
_entry.id   AF-A0A7X2XLS9-F1
#
_cell.length_a   1.000
_cell.length_b   1.000
_cell.length_c   1.000
_cell.angle_alpha   90.00
_cell.angle_beta   90.00
_cell.angle_gamma   90.00
#
_symmetry.space_group_name_H-M   'P 1'
#
loop_
_entity.id
_entity.type
_entity.pdbx_description
1 polymer ?
#
loop_
_entity_poly.entity_id
_entity_poly.type
_entity_poly.pdbx_seq_one_letter_code
_entity_poly.pdbx_strand_id
1 'polypeptide(L)'
;FNTKKSKLKYIAVLERQKRKAWHSHILLFSVPYIPHKQLLELWGHGAVWINKVDVDSKENRGRYVTKYFEKGIGQELLENFGKQAYFSSRNLKKPDEDKFYTYEDFNYDSSVVLYETEYTSKVYKDGQYFDNHVKYKKIRLDE
;
A
#
# COMPACT_ATOMS: atom_id res chain seq x y z
N PHE A 1 8.17 -13.55 -22.03
CA PHE A 1 7.20 -13.95 -23.07
C PHE A 1 7.29 -15.46 -23.19
N ASN A 2 6.18 -16.19 -23.32
CA ASN A 2 6.10 -17.67 -23.16
C ASN A 2 6.48 -18.26 -21.78
N THR A 3 6.26 -17.50 -20.70
CA THR A 3 6.39 -18.03 -19.33
C THR A 3 5.25 -17.51 -18.46
N LYS A 4 4.73 -18.31 -17.53
CA LYS A 4 3.77 -17.86 -16.49
C LYS A 4 4.37 -16.88 -15.46
N LYS A 5 5.62 -16.47 -15.63
CA LYS A 5 6.35 -15.57 -14.73
C LYS A 5 6.02 -14.11 -15.06
N SER A 6 5.31 -13.43 -14.16
CA SER A 6 5.14 -11.97 -14.22
C SER A 6 6.46 -11.29 -13.88
N LYS A 7 6.97 -10.47 -14.81
CA LYS A 7 8.19 -9.66 -14.61
C LYS A 7 7.89 -8.26 -14.10
N LEU A 8 6.68 -7.76 -14.36
CA LEU A 8 6.27 -6.40 -13.99
C LEU A 8 6.17 -6.28 -12.47
N LYS A 9 6.88 -5.29 -11.92
CA LYS A 9 6.82 -4.95 -10.51
C LYS A 9 5.88 -3.76 -10.31
N TYR A 10 4.82 -3.93 -9.54
CA TYR A 10 3.82 -2.89 -9.32
C TYR A 10 3.08 -3.02 -7.99
N ILE A 11 2.54 -1.89 -7.54
CA ILE A 11 1.44 -1.80 -6.56
C ILE A 11 0.31 -1.01 -7.22
N ALA A 12 -0.93 -1.43 -7.03
CA ALA A 12 -2.09 -0.75 -7.58
C ALA A 12 -3.27 -0.74 -6.60
N VAL A 13 -4.13 0.27 -6.76
CA VAL A 13 -5.41 0.40 -6.06
C VAL A 13 -6.49 0.74 -7.08
N LEU A 14 -7.69 0.22 -6.84
CA LEU A 14 -8.88 0.58 -7.61
C LEU A 14 -9.71 1.59 -6.82
N GLU A 15 -10.10 2.66 -7.49
CA GLU A 15 -10.98 3.70 -6.97
C GLU A 15 -12.26 3.73 -7.81
N ARG A 16 -13.41 3.77 -7.14
CA ARG A 16 -14.69 3.98 -7.80
C ARG A 16 -14.96 5.48 -7.90
N GLN A 17 -14.98 6.04 -9.10
CA GLN A 17 -15.32 7.45 -9.29
C GLN A 17 -16.82 7.71 -9.04
N LYS A 18 -17.19 8.94 -8.67
CA LYS A 18 -18.61 9.35 -8.49
C LYS A 18 -19.51 9.01 -9.69
N ARG A 19 -18.95 9.06 -10.90
CA ARG A 19 -19.61 8.67 -12.16
C ARG A 19 -19.69 7.15 -12.41
N LYS A 20 -19.38 6.33 -11.39
CA LYS A 20 -19.35 4.85 -11.42
C LYS A 20 -18.30 4.22 -12.35
N ALA A 21 -17.38 5.03 -12.91
CA ALA A 21 -16.24 4.53 -13.67
C ALA A 21 -15.13 4.05 -12.72
N TRP A 22 -14.38 3.04 -13.15
CA TRP A 22 -13.19 2.59 -12.44
C TRP A 22 -12.00 3.46 -12.78
N HIS A 23 -11.26 3.85 -11.75
CA HIS A 23 -10.00 4.58 -11.85
C HIS A 23 -8.93 3.77 -11.12
N SER A 24 -7.77 3.55 -11.74
CA SER A 24 -6.69 2.81 -11.13
C SER A 24 -5.50 3.72 -10.86
N HIS A 25 -5.01 3.70 -9.63
CA HIS A 25 -3.71 4.27 -9.29
C HIS A 25 -2.68 3.14 -9.29
N ILE A 26 -1.62 3.28 -10.09
CA ILE A 26 -0.59 2.25 -10.26
C ILE A 26 0.78 2.88 -10.02
N LEU A 27 1.56 2.28 -9.12
CA LEU A 27 2.99 2.55 -8.97
C LEU A 27 3.77 1.42 -9.65
N LEU A 28 4.59 1.78 -10.63
CA LEU A 28 5.44 0.87 -11.37
C LEU A 28 6.89 0.97 -10.90
N PHE A 29 7.58 -0.17 -10.75
CA PHE A 29 8.96 -0.22 -10.31
C PHE A 29 9.87 -0.75 -11.42
N SER A 30 11.00 -0.05 -11.64
CA SER A 30 12.06 -0.49 -12.57
C SER A 30 11.54 -0.78 -13.99
N VAL A 31 10.55 -0.01 -14.43
CA VAL A 31 9.97 -0.11 -15.78
C VAL A 31 10.69 0.89 -16.70
N PRO A 32 11.09 0.49 -17.92
CA PRO A 32 11.67 1.43 -18.88
C PRO A 32 10.67 2.54 -19.23
N TYR A 33 11.15 3.62 -19.83
CA TYR A 33 10.25 4.63 -20.37
C TYR A 33 9.31 3.99 -21.41
N ILE A 34 8.02 4.29 -21.28
CA ILE A 34 6.99 3.86 -22.24
C ILE A 34 6.35 5.13 -22.79
N PRO A 35 6.31 5.31 -24.12
CA PRO A 35 5.61 6.44 -24.72
C PRO A 35 4.15 6.52 -24.27
N HIS A 36 3.66 7.73 -23.97
CA HIS A 36 2.30 7.94 -23.49
C HIS A 36 1.23 7.35 -24.44
N LYS A 37 1.43 7.51 -25.75
CA LYS A 37 0.54 6.93 -26.77
C LYS A 37 0.39 5.41 -26.62
N GLN A 38 1.51 4.70 -26.42
CA GLN A 38 1.50 3.25 -26.24
C GLN A 38 0.76 2.87 -24.94
N LEU A 39 0.94 3.63 -23.86
CA LEU A 39 0.20 3.39 -22.61
C LEU A 39 -1.30 3.63 -22.78
N LEU A 40 -1.69 4.64 -23.54
CA LEU A 40 -3.09 4.93 -23.84
C LEU A 40 -3.75 3.82 -24.66
N GLU A 41 -3.05 3.34 -25.69
CA GLU A 41 -3.47 2.20 -26.51
C GLU A 41 -3.59 0.92 -25.67
N LEU A 42 -2.62 0.64 -24.80
CA LEU A 42 -2.65 -0.51 -23.89
C LEU A 42 -3.78 -0.42 -22.87
N TRP A 43 -4.08 0.77 -22.36
CA TRP A 43 -5.15 0.97 -21.39
C TRP A 43 -6.53 0.83 -22.01
N GLY A 44 -6.74 1.37 -23.21
CA GLY A 44 -7.97 1.22 -23.99
C GLY A 44 -9.23 1.90 -23.39
N HIS A 45 -9.13 2.50 -22.19
CA HIS A 45 -10.29 3.02 -21.45
C HIS A 45 -10.14 4.49 -21.01
N GLY A 46 -10.29 5.41 -21.95
CA GLY A 46 -10.27 6.85 -21.63
C GLY A 46 -8.85 7.40 -21.61
N ALA A 47 -8.35 7.83 -20.43
CA ALA A 47 -7.09 8.56 -20.32
C ALA A 47 -6.11 7.92 -19.34
N VAL A 48 -4.82 8.09 -19.61
CA VAL A 48 -3.71 7.72 -18.72
C VAL A 48 -2.98 8.98 -18.31
N TRP A 49 -2.75 9.15 -17.00
CA TRP A 49 -1.95 10.24 -16.44
C TRP A 49 -0.70 9.68 -15.79
N ILE A 50 0.46 10.25 -16.10
CA ILE A 50 1.76 9.78 -15.61
C ILE A 50 2.41 10.92 -14.86
N ASN A 51 2.75 10.68 -13.60
CA ASN A 51 3.52 11.61 -12.78
C ASN A 51 4.85 10.95 -12.41
N LYS A 52 5.95 11.71 -12.53
CA LYS A 52 7.22 11.31 -11.92
C LYS A 52 7.08 11.46 -10.40
N VAL A 53 7.38 10.39 -9.66
CA VAL A 53 7.49 10.46 -8.20
C VAL A 53 8.85 11.07 -7.86
N ASP A 54 8.91 12.40 -7.88
CA ASP A 54 10.10 13.19 -7.57
C ASP A 54 9.92 13.84 -6.20
N VAL A 55 10.25 13.09 -5.14
CA VAL A 55 10.12 13.58 -3.76
C VAL A 55 11.44 13.33 -3.04
N ASP A 56 11.89 14.34 -2.30
CA ASP A 56 13.27 14.52 -1.82
C ASP A 56 13.82 13.35 -0.98
N SER A 57 12.96 12.69 -0.18
CA SER A 57 13.35 11.56 0.67
C SER A 57 12.63 10.25 0.31
N LYS A 58 13.27 9.12 0.60
CA LYS A 58 12.66 7.78 0.41
C LYS A 58 11.34 7.63 1.19
N GLU A 59 11.27 8.17 2.40
CA GLU A 59 10.09 8.09 3.27
C GLU A 59 8.95 8.98 2.77
N ASN A 60 9.29 10.16 2.24
CA ASN A 60 8.30 11.07 1.67
C ASN A 60 7.67 10.50 0.39
N ARG A 61 8.42 9.70 -0.39
CA ARG A 61 7.87 8.98 -1.54
C ARG A 61 6.79 7.97 -1.13
N GLY A 62 7.00 7.24 -0.04
CA GLY A 62 6.01 6.32 0.51
C GLY A 62 4.72 7.05 0.90
N ARG A 63 4.83 8.09 1.73
CA ARG A 63 3.68 8.91 2.16
C ARG A 63 2.92 9.53 0.98
N TYR A 64 3.66 10.06 0.01
CA TYR A 64 3.07 10.63 -1.21
C TYR A 64 2.21 9.60 -1.92
N VAL A 65 2.75 8.40 -2.19
CA VAL A 65 2.03 7.33 -2.88
C VAL A 65 0.81 6.85 -2.07
N THR A 66 0.97 6.64 -0.76
CA THR A 66 -0.13 6.20 0.11
C THR A 66 -1.30 7.18 0.08
N LYS A 67 -1.06 8.49 0.03
CA LYS A 67 -2.12 9.50 -0.09
C LYS A 67 -2.97 9.34 -1.36
N TYR A 68 -2.36 8.94 -2.49
CA TYR A 68 -3.11 8.69 -3.73
C TYR A 68 -3.90 7.37 -3.65
N PHE A 69 -3.36 6.39 -2.95
CA PHE A 69 -3.97 5.09 -2.79
C PHE A 69 -5.15 5.12 -1.79
N GLU A 70 -5.05 5.91 -0.71
CA GLU A 70 -6.07 6.03 0.34
C GLU A 70 -7.46 6.43 -0.20
N LYS A 71 -7.50 7.29 -1.23
CA LYS A 71 -8.76 7.79 -1.81
C LYS A 71 -9.69 6.69 -2.32
N GLY A 72 -9.15 5.59 -2.83
CA GLY A 72 -9.95 4.43 -3.29
C GLY A 72 -10.24 3.41 -2.19
N ILE A 73 -9.33 3.30 -1.22
CA ILE A 73 -9.31 2.22 -0.22
C ILE A 73 -10.48 2.31 0.74
N GLY A 74 -10.81 3.49 1.24
CA GLY A 74 -11.90 3.65 2.21
C GLY A 74 -13.23 3.14 1.65
N GLN A 75 -13.54 3.50 0.40
CA GLN A 75 -14.75 3.06 -0.26
C GLN A 75 -14.71 1.56 -0.60
N GLU A 76 -13.58 1.04 -1.08
CA GLU A 76 -13.47 -0.39 -1.41
C GLU A 76 -13.57 -1.29 -0.17
N LEU A 77 -12.92 -0.92 0.94
CA LEU A 77 -12.98 -1.65 2.20
C LEU A 77 -14.39 -1.66 2.81
N LEU A 78 -15.10 -0.52 2.75
CA LEU A 78 -16.47 -0.39 3.25
C LEU A 78 -17.47 -1.14 2.35
N GLU A 79 -17.34 -1.05 1.03
CA GLU A 79 -18.30 -1.64 0.09
C GLU A 79 -18.08 -3.15 -0.13
N ASN A 80 -16.84 -3.64 0.02
CA ASN A 80 -16.50 -5.03 -0.31
C ASN A 80 -16.07 -5.88 0.89
N PHE A 81 -16.31 -5.43 2.14
CA PHE A 81 -16.20 -6.24 3.37
C PHE A 81 -15.00 -7.21 3.38
N GLY A 82 -13.78 -6.70 3.15
CA GLY A 82 -12.55 -7.50 3.24
C GLY A 82 -11.93 -7.99 1.92
N LYS A 83 -12.37 -7.50 0.76
CA LYS A 83 -11.58 -7.68 -0.48
C LYS A 83 -10.28 -6.86 -0.43
N GLN A 84 -9.28 -7.36 -1.16
CA GLN A 84 -7.91 -6.88 -1.14
C GLN A 84 -7.82 -5.44 -1.70
N ALA A 85 -7.77 -4.43 -0.82
CA ALA A 85 -7.73 -3.01 -1.22
C ALA A 85 -6.45 -2.58 -1.97
N TYR A 86 -5.45 -3.46 -2.01
CA TYR A 86 -4.21 -3.26 -2.72
C TYR A 86 -3.86 -4.49 -3.57
N PHE A 87 -3.57 -4.26 -4.83
CA PHE A 87 -2.98 -5.24 -5.73
C PHE A 87 -1.47 -5.06 -5.75
N SER A 88 -0.71 -6.15 -5.75
CA SER A 88 0.75 -6.07 -5.90
C SER A 88 1.29 -7.25 -6.69
N SER A 89 2.37 -6.99 -7.42
CA SER A 89 3.11 -8.05 -8.10
C SER A 89 3.84 -8.94 -7.09
N ARG A 90 3.90 -10.25 -7.35
CA ARG A 90 4.51 -11.25 -6.45
C ARG A 90 6.03 -11.12 -6.29
N ASN A 91 6.70 -10.40 -7.19
CA ASN A 91 8.15 -10.25 -7.26
C ASN A 91 8.67 -8.92 -6.68
N LEU A 92 7.89 -8.26 -5.83
CA LEU A 92 8.36 -7.13 -5.01
C LEU A 92 9.25 -7.63 -3.87
N LYS A 93 10.23 -6.79 -3.48
CA LYS A 93 10.95 -6.99 -2.22
C LYS A 93 9.95 -6.76 -1.09
N LYS A 94 9.78 -7.76 -0.23
CA LYS A 94 8.93 -7.68 0.96
C LYS A 94 9.76 -7.21 2.16
N PRO A 95 9.16 -6.51 3.14
CA PRO A 95 9.80 -6.28 4.42
C PRO A 95 9.98 -7.61 5.16
N ASP A 96 11.00 -7.69 5.99
CA ASP A 96 11.15 -8.77 6.97
C ASP A 96 10.16 -8.52 8.11
N GLU A 97 9.47 -9.56 8.55
CA GLU A 97 8.39 -9.46 9.55
C GLU A 97 8.50 -10.60 10.56
N ASP A 98 8.77 -10.24 11.82
CA ASP A 98 8.79 -11.16 12.94
C ASP A 98 7.53 -10.97 13.80
N LYS A 99 6.87 -12.08 14.12
CA LYS A 99 5.65 -12.13 14.94
C LYS A 99 5.85 -13.10 16.09
N PHE A 100 5.70 -12.61 17.31
CA PHE A 100 5.80 -13.41 18.51
C PHE A 100 4.85 -12.87 19.58
N TYR A 101 4.46 -13.75 20.50
CA TYR A 101 3.72 -13.36 21.70
C TYR A 101 4.72 -13.07 22.81
N THR A 102 4.46 -12.01 23.57
CA THR A 102 5.26 -11.66 24.75
C THR A 102 4.34 -11.27 25.90
N TYR A 103 4.80 -11.50 27.12
CA TYR A 103 4.19 -10.97 28.34
C TYR A 103 4.85 -9.66 28.79
N GLU A 104 5.97 -9.28 28.16
CA GLU A 104 6.73 -8.07 28.47
C GLU A 104 6.32 -6.91 27.56
N ASP A 105 6.25 -5.72 28.14
CA ASP A 105 6.03 -4.49 27.37
C ASP A 105 7.32 -4.00 26.72
N PHE A 106 7.24 -3.67 25.44
CA PHE A 106 8.33 -3.03 24.71
C PHE A 106 8.41 -1.53 25.03
N ASN A 107 9.19 -1.23 26.07
CA ASN A 107 9.54 0.12 26.47
C ASN A 107 10.83 0.54 25.77
N TYR A 108 10.70 1.52 24.87
CA TYR A 108 11.81 2.15 24.16
C TYR A 108 12.09 3.52 24.78
N ASP A 109 13.35 3.94 24.81
CA ASP A 109 13.72 5.29 25.22
C ASP A 109 13.04 6.33 24.30
N SER A 110 12.55 7.43 24.87
CA SER A 110 11.83 8.45 24.11
C SER A 110 12.69 9.10 23.02
N SER A 111 14.02 9.10 23.18
CA SER A 111 14.97 9.64 22.20
C SER A 111 15.05 8.82 20.89
N VAL A 112 14.68 7.54 20.92
CA VAL A 112 14.69 6.66 19.73
C VAL A 112 13.32 6.52 19.07
N VAL A 113 12.24 6.91 19.75
CA VAL A 113 10.88 6.86 19.20
C VAL A 113 10.64 8.04 18.27
N LEU A 114 10.49 7.76 16.98
CA LEU A 114 10.26 8.77 15.94
C LEU A 114 8.78 9.11 15.75
N TYR A 115 7.90 8.15 16.04
CA TYR A 115 6.45 8.31 15.93
C TYR A 115 5.74 7.23 16.74
N GLU A 116 4.63 7.60 17.37
CA GLU A 116 3.79 6.70 18.14
C GLU A 116 2.31 7.04 17.92
N THR A 117 1.47 6.02 17.82
CA THR A 117 0.01 6.17 17.76
C THR A 117 -0.68 4.94 18.32
N GLU A 118 -1.88 5.15 18.83
CA GLU A 118 -2.77 4.08 19.26
C GLU A 118 -4.02 4.07 18.40
N TYR A 119 -4.52 2.88 18.08
CA TYR A 119 -5.76 2.71 17.32
C TYR A 119 -6.41 1.35 17.62
N THR A 120 -7.71 1.26 17.40
CA THR A 120 -8.44 0.00 17.51
C THR A 120 -8.45 -0.70 16.16
N SER A 121 -7.82 -1.86 16.07
CA SER A 121 -7.96 -2.78 14.93
C SER A 121 -9.05 -3.81 15.18
N LYS A 122 -9.48 -4.50 14.13
CA LYS A 122 -10.40 -5.64 14.24
C LYS A 122 -9.65 -6.93 13.97
N VAL A 123 -9.77 -7.90 14.87
CA VAL A 123 -9.23 -9.25 14.70
C VAL A 123 -10.38 -10.22 14.50
N TYR A 124 -10.30 -11.03 13.46
CA TYR A 124 -11.29 -12.08 13.20
C TYR A 124 -10.86 -13.37 13.90
N LYS A 125 -11.67 -13.85 14.85
CA LYS A 125 -11.43 -15.07 15.61
C LYS A 125 -12.76 -15.79 15.81
N ASP A 126 -12.77 -17.12 15.64
CA ASP A 126 -13.94 -17.97 15.93
C ASP A 126 -15.26 -17.49 15.30
N GLY A 127 -15.18 -16.97 14.06
CA GLY A 127 -16.36 -16.51 13.33
C GLY A 127 -16.80 -15.06 13.62
N GLN A 128 -16.16 -14.38 14.58
CA GLN A 128 -16.55 -13.04 15.02
C GLN A 128 -15.37 -12.05 14.97
N TYR A 129 -15.70 -10.76 14.85
CA TYR A 129 -14.72 -9.68 14.93
C TYR A 129 -14.63 -9.15 16.36
N PHE A 130 -13.42 -9.09 16.89
CA PHE A 130 -13.11 -8.51 18.18
C PHE A 130 -12.28 -7.24 17.99
N ASP A 131 -12.59 -6.24 18.80
CA ASP A 131 -11.78 -5.03 18.86
C ASP A 131 -10.45 -5.37 19.56
N ASN A 132 -9.36 -4.95 18.94
CA ASN A 132 -8.00 -5.19 19.40
C ASN A 132 -7.28 -3.85 19.47
N HIS A 133 -6.91 -3.44 20.67
CA HIS A 133 -6.15 -2.21 20.87
C HIS A 133 -4.71 -2.42 20.36
N VAL A 134 -4.27 -1.54 19.45
CA VAL A 134 -2.93 -1.61 18.84
C VAL A 134 -2.16 -0.35 19.18
N LYS A 135 -0.93 -0.56 19.67
CA LYS A 135 0.07 0.48 19.87
C LYS A 135 1.16 0.35 18.81
N TYR A 136 1.27 1.34 17.95
CA TYR A 136 2.28 1.39 16.90
C TYR A 136 3.39 2.35 17.28
N LYS A 137 4.64 1.90 17.21
CA LYS A 137 5.85 2.72 17.40
C LYS A 137 6.77 2.57 16.19
N LYS A 138 7.19 3.70 15.61
CA LYS A 138 8.32 3.77 14.67
C LYS A 138 9.55 4.17 15.48
N ILE A 139 10.54 3.28 15.54
CA ILE A 139 11.80 3.53 16.24
C ILE A 139 12.95 3.73 15.24
N ARG A 140 13.93 4.52 15.62
CA ARG A 140 15.24 4.53 14.96
C ARG A 140 16.05 3.38 15.53
N LEU A 141 16.59 2.54 14.66
CA LEU A 141 17.62 1.58 15.04
C LEU A 141 18.96 2.30 14.88
N ASP A 142 19.80 2.25 15.90
CA ASP A 142 21.19 2.66 15.76
C ASP A 142 21.90 1.61 14.90
N GLU A 143 22.52 2.03 13.80
CA GLU A 143 23.35 1.17 12.93
C GLU A 143 24.71 0.87 13.56
#